data_AF-A0A8J0SQ53-F1
#
_entry.id   AF-A0A8J0SQ53-F1
#
_cell.length_a   1.000
_cell.length_b   1.000
_cell.length_c   1.000
_cell.angle_alpha   90.00
_cell.angle_beta   90.00
_cell.angle_gamma   90.00
#
_symmetry.space_group_name_H-M   'P 1'
#
loop_
_entity.id
_entity.type
_entity.pdbx_description
1 polymer ?
#
loop_
_entity_poly.entity_id
_entity_poly.type
_entity_poly.pdbx_seq_one_letter_code
_entity_poly.pdbx_strand_id
1 'polypeptide(L)'
;MKYFRLLSRARLWQWHRCVFSTTSSSKETLKRKEEFTSKLATGPQLKDFLVNNKPAETVSSTDDEDPPPYIIPSYSPSRNNKIYLETYGCQMNVNDTEIAWSILQQNGYVRTYTEAEADVILLVTCSVREKAEQTIWNRLQQLAALKRKRSKTSRMRIGLLGCMAERLKQEILDKENLVDLVAGPDAYRDLPRLLSVAETGQQVANVLLSVDETYADILPVHTSASSKSAFVSIMRGCDNMCTYCIVPFTRGRERSRPLQSILEEVRMLSSQGVKEVTLLGQNVNSYRDTSSAQFPNAESPPLSRGFSTIYKHKKGGLRFVDLLDKVSQIDPEMRIRFTSPHPKDFPDEVLQLIAERHNICKQIHIPAQSGSNKVLETMRRGYSREVYLDLIQNIQESIPGVSLSSDFITGFCEETEEDHLQTLSLLRTVSYNAAFLFAYSMRKKTRAYHRLQDDVPQEVKQRRLAELIAVFREEAGRVNQRAVGSTQLVLVEGPSKRSPEELCGRNDGNTKVIFSEAPKVGGLAQENSLQNRIQSGDYVLVKITSSSSQSLKGTLLGLTTLQKSPAYS
;
A
#
# COMPACT_ATOMS: atom_id res chain seq x y z
N MET A 1 18.06 12.76 70.36
CA MET A 1 18.81 14.02 70.61
C MET A 1 18.32 15.04 69.59
N LYS A 2 17.27 15.81 69.92
CA LYS A 2 17.26 17.24 70.34
C LYS A 2 17.25 18.18 69.10
N TYR A 3 16.27 19.03 68.76
CA TYR A 3 15.04 19.62 69.35
C TYR A 3 14.15 20.14 68.17
N PHE A 4 12.84 19.85 68.02
CA PHE A 4 11.62 20.59 68.50
C PHE A 4 11.59 22.09 68.13
N ARG A 5 10.60 22.72 67.45
CA ARG A 5 9.15 22.98 67.75
C ARG A 5 8.60 23.90 66.61
N LEU A 6 7.44 23.65 65.98
CA LEU A 6 6.04 24.05 66.28
C LEU A 6 5.46 25.11 65.32
N LEU A 7 4.22 24.82 64.88
CA LEU A 7 3.05 25.70 64.69
C LEU A 7 2.86 26.52 63.40
N SER A 8 2.00 25.92 62.57
CA SER A 8 0.61 26.37 62.32
C SER A 8 0.28 27.33 61.19
N ARG A 9 -0.73 26.86 60.43
CA ARG A 9 -1.90 27.56 59.86
C ARG A 9 -1.76 28.29 58.52
N ALA A 10 -2.64 27.82 57.63
CA ALA A 10 -3.05 28.37 56.35
C ALA A 10 -3.46 29.84 56.38
N ARG A 11 -3.33 30.52 55.23
CA ARG A 11 -4.38 31.41 54.69
C ARG A 11 -4.09 31.90 53.27
N LEU A 12 -5.15 31.85 52.47
CA LEU A 12 -5.50 32.69 51.32
C LEU A 12 -4.90 34.10 51.37
N TRP A 13 -4.40 34.60 50.23
CA TRP A 13 -4.32 36.03 49.96
C TRP A 13 -4.75 36.36 48.52
N GLN A 14 -5.88 37.05 48.44
CA GLN A 14 -6.32 37.84 47.30
C GLN A 14 -6.11 39.34 47.65
N TRP A 15 -5.56 40.06 46.66
CA TRP A 15 -5.70 41.50 46.35
C TRP A 15 -5.03 42.56 47.24
N HIS A 16 -4.17 43.39 46.62
CA HIS A 16 -4.53 44.78 46.34
C HIS A 16 -3.70 45.39 45.18
N ARG A 17 -4.39 46.23 44.41
CA ARG A 17 -3.99 47.01 43.22
C ARG A 17 -2.81 47.95 43.49
N CYS A 18 -1.96 48.15 42.48
CA CYS A 18 -1.32 49.44 42.23
C CYS A 18 -1.41 49.77 40.73
N VAL A 19 -1.90 50.97 40.43
CA VAL A 19 -2.09 51.56 39.11
C VAL A 19 -0.76 52.16 38.67
N PHE A 20 -0.27 51.84 37.47
CA PHE A 20 0.74 52.65 36.78
C PHE A 20 0.38 52.84 35.30
N SER A 21 0.60 54.07 34.86
CA SER A 21 0.16 54.69 33.63
C SER A 21 0.84 54.14 32.37
N THR A 22 0.03 53.93 31.35
CA THR A 22 0.42 53.82 29.94
C THR A 22 0.86 55.19 29.42
N THR A 23 2.08 55.32 28.89
CA THR A 23 2.45 56.17 27.73
C THR A 23 3.97 56.20 27.50
N SER A 24 4.52 55.30 26.68
CA SER A 24 5.73 55.60 25.87
C SER A 24 6.04 54.59 24.75
N SER A 25 5.49 53.37 24.77
CA SER A 25 5.92 52.27 23.86
C SER A 25 5.34 52.29 22.43
N SER A 26 4.34 53.11 22.13
CA SER A 26 3.64 53.07 20.82
C SER A 26 4.30 53.89 19.70
N LYS A 27 5.09 54.93 20.01
CA LYS A 27 5.69 55.82 18.98
C LYS A 27 6.97 55.27 18.34
N GLU A 28 7.73 54.46 19.07
CA GLU A 28 9.00 53.88 18.60
C GLU A 28 8.79 52.74 17.61
N THR A 29 7.71 51.97 17.81
CA THR A 29 7.33 50.82 16.98
C THR A 29 6.75 51.23 15.61
N LEU A 30 6.13 52.42 15.53
CA LEU A 30 5.60 52.98 14.27
C LEU A 30 6.72 53.56 13.39
N LYS A 31 7.67 54.31 13.96
CA LYS A 31 8.84 54.85 13.23
C LYS A 31 9.68 53.75 12.56
N ARG A 32 9.88 52.63 13.25
CA ARG A 32 10.70 51.50 12.76
C ARG A 32 10.04 50.74 11.61
N LYS A 33 8.70 50.79 11.52
CA LYS A 33 7.94 50.21 10.40
C LYS A 33 8.03 51.10 9.16
N GLU A 34 7.89 52.42 9.32
CA GLU A 34 7.99 53.39 8.22
C GLU A 34 9.39 53.48 7.61
N GLU A 35 10.46 53.36 8.41
CA GLU A 35 11.85 53.25 7.92
C GLU A 35 12.13 51.94 7.16
N PHE A 36 11.41 50.87 7.47
CA PHE A 36 11.58 49.59 6.80
C PHE A 36 10.85 49.56 5.46
N THR A 37 9.65 50.13 5.38
CA THR A 37 8.90 50.26 4.11
C THR A 37 9.53 51.28 3.15
N SER A 38 10.17 52.35 3.65
CA SER A 38 10.88 53.31 2.77
C SER A 38 12.16 52.73 2.15
N LYS A 39 12.86 51.82 2.85
CA LYS A 39 14.03 51.09 2.33
C LYS A 39 13.67 50.00 1.31
N LEU A 40 12.46 49.45 1.37
CA LEU A 40 11.95 48.50 0.37
C LEU A 40 11.55 49.18 -0.95
N ALA A 41 11.18 50.47 -0.92
CA ALA A 41 10.80 51.23 -2.10
C ALA A 41 12.00 51.72 -2.95
N THR A 42 13.23 51.59 -2.43
CA THR A 42 14.48 52.07 -3.07
C THR A 42 15.48 50.95 -3.33
N GLY A 43 15.03 49.70 -3.38
CA GLY A 43 15.85 48.57 -3.80
C GLY A 43 16.19 48.62 -5.30
N PRO A 44 17.31 48.00 -5.73
CA PRO A 44 17.75 48.03 -7.12
C PRO A 44 16.70 47.39 -8.05
N GLN A 45 16.44 48.02 -9.19
CA GLN A 45 15.49 47.52 -10.17
C GLN A 45 16.15 46.47 -11.07
N LEU A 46 15.34 45.64 -11.74
CA LEU A 46 15.79 44.60 -12.68
C LEU A 46 16.78 45.12 -13.75
N LYS A 47 16.70 46.42 -14.07
CA LYS A 47 17.55 47.12 -15.05
C LYS A 47 18.98 47.32 -14.54
N ASP A 48 19.15 47.47 -13.22
CA ASP A 48 20.46 47.61 -12.58
C ASP A 48 21.27 46.30 -12.63
N PHE A 49 20.60 45.17 -12.87
CA PHE A 49 21.21 43.85 -13.08
C PHE A 49 21.48 43.52 -14.55
N LEU A 50 21.02 44.34 -15.50
CA LEU A 50 21.20 44.13 -16.94
C LEU A 50 22.37 44.94 -17.53
N VAL A 51 22.96 45.86 -16.78
CA VAL A 51 24.10 46.67 -17.21
C VAL A 51 25.41 45.95 -16.85
N ASN A 52 25.75 44.91 -17.62
CA ASN A 52 27.15 44.53 -17.90
C ASN A 52 27.31 43.42 -18.95
N ASN A 53 26.46 43.37 -19.98
CA ASN A 53 26.78 42.59 -21.18
C ASN A 53 27.65 43.43 -22.13
N LYS A 54 28.96 43.46 -21.86
CA LYS A 54 29.95 43.59 -22.95
C LYS A 54 30.14 42.18 -23.54
N PRO A 55 30.18 42.02 -24.87
CA PRO A 55 30.54 40.73 -25.45
C PRO A 55 32.01 40.49 -25.12
N ALA A 56 32.27 39.51 -24.24
CA ALA A 56 33.62 39.07 -23.96
C ALA A 56 34.16 38.32 -25.17
N GLU A 57 35.38 38.67 -25.54
CA GLU A 57 36.17 38.07 -26.61
C GLU A 57 36.30 36.56 -26.45
N THR A 58 36.33 35.86 -27.57
CA THR A 58 36.63 34.43 -27.71
C THR A 58 37.91 34.05 -26.95
N VAL A 59 37.76 33.34 -25.84
CA VAL A 59 38.84 32.58 -25.21
C VAL A 59 38.58 31.10 -25.48
N SER A 60 39.49 30.51 -26.25
CA SER A 60 39.52 29.08 -26.53
C SER A 60 40.12 28.30 -25.37
N SER A 61 39.53 27.11 -25.17
CA SER A 61 40.10 25.85 -24.69
C SER A 61 40.49 25.68 -23.22
N THR A 62 39.84 24.63 -22.67
CA THR A 62 40.24 23.70 -21.59
C THR A 62 40.43 24.30 -20.22
N ASP A 63 39.39 24.20 -19.38
CA ASP A 63 39.53 23.94 -17.95
C ASP A 63 38.24 23.28 -17.43
N ASP A 64 38.41 22.16 -16.73
CA ASP A 64 37.39 21.41 -16.01
C ASP A 64 36.68 22.35 -15.01
N GLU A 65 35.37 22.58 -15.21
CA GLU A 65 34.55 23.24 -14.18
C GLU A 65 34.37 22.26 -13.00
N ASP A 66 34.99 22.59 -11.86
CA ASP A 66 34.73 21.90 -10.60
C ASP A 66 33.21 21.96 -10.28
N PRO A 67 32.53 20.82 -10.10
CA PRO A 67 31.10 20.83 -9.83
C PRO A 67 30.81 21.46 -8.45
N PRO A 68 29.62 22.05 -8.25
CA PRO A 68 29.20 22.63 -6.98
C PRO A 68 29.46 21.69 -5.79
N PRO A 69 29.84 22.19 -4.59
CA PRO A 69 30.36 21.38 -3.47
C PRO A 69 29.40 20.34 -2.86
N TYR A 70 28.17 20.22 -3.38
CA TYR A 70 27.19 19.18 -3.03
C TYR A 70 27.00 18.11 -4.11
N ILE A 71 27.64 18.28 -5.27
CA ILE A 71 27.75 17.26 -6.32
C ILE A 71 29.10 16.58 -6.11
N ILE A 72 29.09 15.42 -5.47
CA ILE A 72 30.28 14.57 -5.39
C ILE A 72 30.58 14.10 -6.82
N PRO A 73 31.73 14.44 -7.41
CA PRO A 73 32.09 14.00 -8.75
C PRO A 73 32.39 12.51 -8.75
N SER A 74 31.87 11.81 -9.76
CA SER A 74 32.14 10.40 -10.11
C SER A 74 31.75 9.33 -9.08
N TYR A 75 30.47 8.97 -9.13
CA TYR A 75 30.00 7.64 -8.75
C TYR A 75 30.78 6.56 -9.52
N SER A 76 31.63 5.82 -8.83
CA SER A 76 32.02 4.47 -9.27
C SER A 76 31.37 3.49 -8.32
N PRO A 77 30.31 2.75 -8.74
CA PRO A 77 29.84 1.64 -7.94
C PRO A 77 31.03 0.74 -7.70
N SER A 78 31.18 0.23 -6.48
CA SER A 78 31.92 -1.01 -6.26
C SER A 78 31.21 -2.08 -7.09
N ARG A 79 31.66 -2.24 -8.34
CA ARG A 79 31.09 -3.15 -9.34
C ARG A 79 31.04 -4.54 -8.68
N ASN A 80 29.83 -5.08 -8.49
CA ASN A 80 29.50 -6.40 -7.92
C ASN A 80 29.15 -6.51 -6.43
N ASN A 81 28.81 -5.43 -5.71
CA ASN A 81 28.22 -5.60 -4.37
C ASN A 81 26.92 -6.43 -4.44
N LYS A 82 26.86 -7.49 -3.62
CA LYS A 82 25.70 -8.39 -3.54
C LYS A 82 24.64 -7.83 -2.60
N ILE A 83 23.42 -7.68 -3.10
CA ILE A 83 22.26 -7.21 -2.33
C ILE A 83 21.29 -8.36 -2.07
N TYR A 84 20.94 -8.54 -0.80
CA TYR A 84 19.83 -9.38 -0.36
C TYR A 84 18.64 -8.49 0.03
N LEU A 85 17.48 -8.75 -0.59
CA LEU A 85 16.23 -8.03 -0.33
C LEU A 85 15.26 -8.96 0.39
N GLU A 86 14.72 -8.50 1.51
CA GLU A 86 13.74 -9.25 2.30
C GLU A 86 12.48 -8.41 2.53
N THR A 87 11.35 -8.93 2.06
CA THR A 87 10.08 -8.18 2.05
C THR A 87 9.18 -8.61 3.19
N TYR A 88 8.72 -7.63 3.97
CA TYR A 88 7.77 -7.77 5.06
C TYR A 88 6.59 -6.82 4.85
N GLY A 89 5.39 -7.35 4.67
CA GLY A 89 4.19 -6.51 4.62
C GLY A 89 3.13 -6.96 3.63
N CYS A 90 2.67 -6.02 2.82
CA CYS A 90 1.59 -6.21 1.86
C CYS A 90 2.10 -6.26 0.41
N GLN A 91 1.17 -6.39 -0.53
CA GLN A 91 1.41 -6.43 -1.97
C GLN A 91 2.17 -5.18 -2.45
N MET A 92 1.91 -4.01 -1.86
CA MET A 92 2.69 -2.79 -2.15
C MET A 92 4.16 -2.94 -1.77
N ASN A 93 4.49 -3.64 -0.68
CA ASN A 93 5.88 -3.87 -0.30
C ASN A 93 6.60 -4.84 -1.25
N VAL A 94 5.87 -5.81 -1.81
CA VAL A 94 6.40 -6.68 -2.88
C VAL A 94 6.76 -5.83 -4.09
N ASN A 95 5.82 -5.01 -4.57
CA ASN A 95 6.06 -4.09 -5.69
C ASN A 95 7.19 -3.08 -5.39
N ASP A 96 7.21 -2.49 -4.19
CA ASP A 96 8.28 -1.58 -3.75
C ASP A 96 9.66 -2.28 -3.73
N THR A 97 9.70 -3.59 -3.47
CA THR A 97 10.93 -4.39 -3.55
C THR A 97 11.41 -4.53 -5.00
N GLU A 98 10.50 -4.74 -5.95
CA GLU A 98 10.84 -4.84 -7.37
C GLU A 98 11.32 -3.48 -7.94
N ILE A 99 10.70 -2.36 -7.52
CA ILE A 99 11.14 -1.01 -7.85
C ILE A 99 12.54 -0.75 -7.29
N ALA A 100 12.75 -1.00 -6.00
CA ALA A 100 14.06 -0.79 -5.37
C ALA A 100 15.14 -1.65 -6.04
N TRP A 101 14.82 -2.90 -6.40
CA TRP A 101 15.71 -3.77 -7.14
C TRP A 101 16.04 -3.24 -8.53
N SER A 102 15.05 -2.76 -9.30
CA SER A 102 15.26 -2.18 -10.63
C SER A 102 16.25 -1.01 -10.60
N ILE A 103 16.10 -0.10 -9.64
CA ILE A 103 17.00 1.04 -9.43
C ILE A 103 18.43 0.56 -9.12
N LEU A 104 18.57 -0.39 -8.20
CA LEU A 104 19.87 -0.89 -7.78
C LEU A 104 20.56 -1.69 -8.90
N GLN A 105 19.81 -2.46 -9.69
CA GLN A 105 20.34 -3.21 -10.81
C GLN A 105 20.90 -2.29 -11.91
N GLN A 106 20.18 -1.21 -12.24
CA GLN A 106 20.66 -0.18 -13.18
C GLN A 106 21.96 0.51 -12.70
N ASN A 107 22.19 0.49 -11.39
CA ASN A 107 23.37 1.02 -10.71
C ASN A 107 24.45 -0.05 -10.45
N GLY A 108 24.40 -1.21 -11.13
CA GLY A 108 25.48 -2.20 -11.12
C GLY A 108 25.57 -3.09 -9.88
N TYR A 109 24.55 -3.11 -9.03
CA TYR A 109 24.43 -4.06 -7.93
C TYR A 109 23.96 -5.44 -8.42
N VAL A 110 24.37 -6.51 -7.72
CA VAL A 110 24.03 -7.89 -8.07
C VAL A 110 23.11 -8.48 -7.00
N ARG A 111 22.05 -9.20 -7.41
CA ARG A 111 21.13 -9.83 -6.45
C ARG A 111 21.73 -11.09 -5.89
N THR A 112 21.57 -11.32 -4.59
CA THR A 112 21.76 -12.63 -3.97
C THR A 112 20.47 -13.08 -3.29
N TYR A 113 20.27 -14.40 -3.23
CA TYR A 113 19.18 -15.06 -2.50
C TYR A 113 19.66 -15.66 -1.18
N THR A 114 20.93 -15.45 -0.83
CA THR A 114 21.54 -15.95 0.40
C THR A 114 22.08 -14.77 1.22
N GLU A 115 21.65 -14.67 2.48
CA GLU A 115 22.19 -13.69 3.44
C GLU A 115 23.69 -13.86 3.65
N ALA A 116 24.17 -15.11 3.51
CA ALA A 116 25.55 -15.52 3.68
C ALA A 116 26.53 -14.84 2.71
N GLU A 117 26.06 -14.36 1.57
CA GLU A 117 26.89 -13.74 0.53
C GLU A 117 26.62 -12.24 0.36
N ALA A 118 25.67 -11.68 1.11
CA ALA A 118 25.23 -10.31 0.92
C ALA A 118 26.19 -9.29 1.56
N ASP A 119 26.58 -8.28 0.77
CA ASP A 119 27.29 -7.08 1.24
C ASP A 119 26.32 -6.03 1.78
N VAL A 120 25.08 -6.04 1.26
CA VAL A 120 23.99 -5.17 1.69
C VAL A 120 22.75 -6.03 1.91
N ILE A 121 22.12 -5.89 3.07
CA ILE A 121 20.81 -6.46 3.37
C ILE A 121 19.79 -5.33 3.51
N LEU A 122 18.75 -5.37 2.68
CA LEU A 122 17.67 -4.38 2.67
C LEU A 122 16.36 -5.04 3.08
N LEU A 123 15.79 -4.57 4.20
CA LEU A 123 14.48 -5.00 4.69
C LEU A 123 13.41 -4.04 4.19
N VAL A 124 12.50 -4.48 3.33
CA VAL A 124 11.36 -3.68 2.85
C VAL A 124 10.15 -3.93 3.74
N THR A 125 9.65 -2.89 4.41
CA THR A 125 8.79 -3.07 5.59
C THR A 125 7.49 -2.27 5.56
N CYS A 126 6.51 -2.79 6.29
CA CYS A 126 5.18 -2.19 6.49
C CYS A 126 5.06 -1.58 7.90
N SER A 127 4.38 -0.43 8.03
CA SER A 127 4.06 0.19 9.33
C SER A 127 2.62 0.00 9.78
N VAL A 128 1.81 -0.70 8.99
CA VAL A 128 0.36 -0.79 9.22
C VAL A 128 0.01 -1.86 10.25
N ARG A 129 0.72 -3.01 10.27
CA ARG A 129 0.41 -4.18 11.13
C ARG A 129 1.38 -4.31 12.30
N GLU A 130 0.87 -4.48 13.52
CA GLU A 130 1.69 -4.43 14.76
C GLU A 130 2.62 -5.63 14.88
N LYS A 131 2.11 -6.83 14.59
CA LYS A 131 2.93 -8.05 14.58
C LYS A 131 4.08 -7.99 13.56
N ALA A 132 3.91 -7.27 12.45
CA ALA A 132 4.95 -7.10 11.45
C ALA A 132 6.14 -6.30 12.01
N GLU A 133 5.86 -5.24 12.77
CA GLU A 133 6.88 -4.40 13.40
C GLU A 133 7.73 -5.17 14.42
N GLN A 134 7.12 -5.93 15.33
CA GLN A 134 7.88 -6.73 16.30
C GLN A 134 8.79 -7.77 15.61
N THR A 135 8.30 -8.36 14.51
CA THR A 135 9.08 -9.30 13.70
C THR A 135 10.32 -8.63 13.11
N ILE A 136 10.17 -7.40 12.62
CA ILE A 136 11.28 -6.62 12.05
C ILE A 136 12.30 -6.25 13.12
N TRP A 137 11.88 -5.86 14.32
CA TRP A 137 12.81 -5.58 15.42
C TRP A 137 13.67 -6.79 15.78
N ASN A 138 13.04 -7.97 15.92
CA ASN A 138 13.76 -9.22 16.18
C ASN A 138 14.72 -9.55 15.02
N ARG A 139 14.30 -9.32 13.77
CA ARG A 139 15.12 -9.54 12.59
C ARG A 139 16.33 -8.62 12.54
N LEU A 140 16.16 -7.33 12.83
CA LEU A 140 17.26 -6.36 12.90
C LEU A 140 18.30 -6.76 13.95
N GLN A 141 17.88 -7.27 15.11
CA GLN A 141 18.80 -7.78 16.14
C GLN A 141 19.61 -9.00 15.66
N GLN A 142 18.98 -9.92 14.93
CA GLN A 142 19.69 -11.06 14.32
C GLN A 142 20.73 -10.60 13.31
N LEU A 143 20.37 -9.66 12.43
CA LEU A 143 21.28 -9.11 11.43
C LEU A 143 22.42 -8.32 12.07
N ALA A 144 22.16 -7.55 13.12
CA ALA A 144 23.19 -6.86 13.88
C ALA A 144 24.17 -7.85 14.55
N ALA A 145 23.68 -8.96 15.08
CA ALA A 145 24.53 -10.04 15.60
C ALA A 145 25.40 -10.67 14.50
N LEU A 146 24.85 -10.87 13.30
CA LEU A 146 25.57 -11.40 12.14
C LEU A 146 26.65 -10.41 11.65
N LYS A 147 26.31 -9.12 11.57
CA LYS A 147 27.25 -8.03 11.23
C LYS A 147 28.43 -7.97 12.19
N ARG A 148 28.18 -8.08 13.51
CA ARG A 148 29.26 -8.13 14.53
C ARG A 148 30.19 -9.32 14.34
N LYS A 149 29.66 -10.50 13.99
CA LYS A 149 30.47 -11.70 13.70
C LYS A 149 31.32 -11.54 12.44
N ARG A 150 30.80 -10.86 11.40
CA ARG A 150 31.50 -10.59 10.13
C ARG A 150 32.50 -9.46 10.18
N SER A 151 32.43 -8.59 11.19
CA SER A 151 33.16 -7.31 11.25
C SER A 151 34.70 -7.40 11.15
N LYS A 152 35.31 -8.59 11.18
CA LYS A 152 36.75 -8.79 10.94
C LYS A 152 37.12 -9.01 9.45
N THR A 153 36.16 -9.32 8.58
CA THR A 153 36.41 -9.74 7.19
C THR A 153 35.49 -9.08 6.15
N SER A 154 34.33 -8.52 6.52
CA SER A 154 33.41 -7.89 5.56
C SER A 154 32.58 -6.77 6.20
N ARG A 155 32.46 -5.63 5.50
CA ARG A 155 31.69 -4.45 5.90
C ARG A 155 30.24 -4.57 5.41
N MET A 156 29.51 -5.51 6.01
CA MET A 156 28.09 -5.74 5.76
C MET A 156 27.25 -4.53 6.19
N ARG A 157 26.32 -4.09 5.33
CA ARG A 157 25.39 -2.97 5.58
C ARG A 157 23.96 -3.46 5.74
N ILE A 158 23.21 -2.83 6.63
CA ILE A 158 21.81 -3.14 6.92
C ILE A 158 20.97 -1.90 6.62
N GLY A 159 19.96 -2.04 5.75
CA GLY A 159 19.03 -0.98 5.42
C GLY A 159 17.58 -1.33 5.73
N LEU A 160 16.82 -0.33 6.16
CA LEU A 160 15.38 -0.44 6.38
C LEU A 160 14.62 0.47 5.42
N LEU A 161 13.72 -0.12 4.62
CA LEU A 161 12.96 0.55 3.59
C LEU A 161 11.46 0.52 3.89
N GLY A 162 10.70 1.48 3.36
CA GLY A 162 9.24 1.47 3.32
C GLY A 162 8.56 2.24 4.46
N CYS A 163 7.30 1.91 4.77
CA CYS A 163 6.48 2.75 5.63
C CYS A 163 6.93 2.74 7.11
N MET A 164 7.56 1.67 7.58
CA MET A 164 8.10 1.62 8.96
C MET A 164 9.30 2.54 9.13
N ALA A 165 10.12 2.68 8.09
CA ALA A 165 11.25 3.60 8.05
C ALA A 165 10.82 5.06 8.27
N GLU A 166 9.72 5.51 7.64
CA GLU A 166 9.14 6.84 7.88
C GLU A 166 8.65 7.00 9.33
N ARG A 167 7.95 5.99 9.85
CA ARG A 167 7.28 6.11 11.15
C ARG A 167 8.23 6.03 12.33
N LEU A 168 9.23 5.15 12.28
CA LEU A 168 10.12 4.82 13.40
C LEU A 168 11.50 5.47 13.29
N LYS A 169 11.66 6.49 12.44
CA LYS A 169 12.94 7.17 12.19
C LYS A 169 13.72 7.46 13.48
N GLN A 170 13.09 8.11 14.46
CA GLN A 170 13.75 8.47 15.73
C GLN A 170 14.14 7.22 16.52
N GLU A 171 13.21 6.29 16.73
CA GLU A 171 13.48 5.06 17.51
C GLU A 171 14.56 4.15 16.86
N ILE A 172 14.72 4.20 15.55
CA ILE A 172 15.77 3.48 14.81
C ILE A 172 17.12 4.18 14.93
N LEU A 173 17.14 5.52 14.88
CA LEU A 173 18.36 6.31 15.04
C LEU A 173 18.86 6.28 16.49
N ASP A 174 17.96 6.31 17.47
CA ASP A 174 18.29 6.28 18.90
C ASP A 174 18.86 4.91 19.33
N LYS A 175 18.46 3.84 18.66
CA LYS A 175 19.03 2.49 18.86
C LYS A 175 20.28 2.34 18.01
N GLU A 176 21.35 2.96 18.46
CA GLU A 176 22.66 2.98 17.79
C GLU A 176 23.08 1.59 17.29
N ASN A 177 23.66 1.55 16.07
CA ASN A 177 24.27 0.38 15.42
C ASN A 177 23.36 -0.73 14.88
N LEU A 178 22.03 -0.57 14.86
CA LEU A 178 21.15 -1.59 14.25
C LEU A 178 21.00 -1.45 12.73
N VAL A 179 21.02 -0.22 12.20
CA VAL A 179 20.73 0.08 10.80
C VAL A 179 21.72 1.14 10.29
N ASP A 180 22.23 0.95 9.07
CA ASP A 180 23.15 1.88 8.39
C ASP A 180 22.41 2.89 7.51
N LEU A 181 21.28 2.47 6.89
CA LEU A 181 20.48 3.37 6.06
C LEU A 181 18.97 3.17 6.24
N VAL A 182 18.22 4.27 6.13
CA VAL A 182 16.75 4.27 6.25
C VAL A 182 16.16 5.01 5.05
N ALA A 183 15.29 4.36 4.27
CA ALA A 183 14.60 5.02 3.16
C ALA A 183 13.07 4.88 3.24
N GLY A 184 12.36 6.01 3.15
CA GLY A 184 10.91 6.04 3.06
C GLY A 184 10.40 5.54 1.70
N PRO A 185 9.08 5.35 1.55
CA PRO A 185 8.50 4.78 0.33
C PRO A 185 8.66 5.65 -0.92
N ASP A 186 8.94 6.94 -0.78
CA ASP A 186 9.12 7.88 -1.90
C ASP A 186 10.61 8.25 -2.12
N ALA A 187 11.54 7.51 -1.49
CA ALA A 187 12.98 7.80 -1.52
C ALA A 187 13.83 6.71 -2.21
N TYR A 188 13.22 5.78 -2.97
CA TYR A 188 13.97 4.65 -3.53
C TYR A 188 14.96 5.06 -4.62
N ARG A 189 14.69 6.14 -5.37
CA ARG A 189 15.66 6.71 -6.33
C ARG A 189 16.96 7.16 -5.67
N ASP A 190 16.89 7.50 -4.38
CA ASP A 190 18.03 7.96 -3.60
C ASP A 190 18.88 6.80 -3.05
N LEU A 191 18.45 5.55 -3.20
CA LEU A 191 19.14 4.37 -2.65
C LEU A 191 20.62 4.27 -3.06
N PRO A 192 21.01 4.49 -4.34
CA PRO A 192 22.43 4.45 -4.71
C PRO A 192 23.28 5.45 -3.93
N ARG A 193 22.77 6.69 -3.76
CA ARG A 193 23.46 7.73 -2.99
C ARG A 193 23.50 7.38 -1.49
N LEU A 194 22.39 6.93 -0.92
CA LEU A 194 22.31 6.51 0.49
C LEU A 194 23.28 5.37 0.79
N LEU A 195 23.38 4.38 -0.10
CA LEU A 195 24.32 3.26 0.06
C LEU A 195 25.77 3.72 0.01
N SER A 196 26.12 4.65 -0.87
CA SER A 196 27.46 5.24 -0.95
C SER A 196 27.83 6.01 0.32
N VAL A 197 26.93 6.83 0.86
CA VAL A 197 27.17 7.52 2.13
C VAL A 197 27.34 6.52 3.27
N ALA A 198 26.52 5.46 3.31
CA ALA A 198 26.61 4.40 4.31
C ALA A 198 27.94 3.61 4.24
N GLU A 199 28.62 3.55 3.08
CA GLU A 199 29.95 2.95 2.96
C GLU A 199 30.98 3.66 3.86
N THR A 200 30.88 4.99 3.99
CA THR A 200 31.75 5.80 4.86
C THR A 200 31.55 5.50 6.35
N GLY A 201 30.49 4.77 6.72
CA GLY A 201 30.15 4.41 8.11
C GLY A 201 29.21 5.39 8.78
N GLN A 202 28.73 6.39 8.05
CA GLN A 202 27.69 7.29 8.52
C GLN A 202 26.32 6.62 8.40
N GLN A 203 25.50 6.81 9.44
CA GLN A 203 24.08 6.48 9.35
C GLN A 203 23.37 7.54 8.52
N VAL A 204 22.59 7.11 7.52
CA VAL A 204 21.89 8.02 6.60
C VAL A 204 20.40 7.70 6.52
N ALA A 205 19.56 8.73 6.46
CA ALA A 205 18.12 8.55 6.37
C ALA A 205 17.47 9.54 5.40
N ASN A 206 16.68 9.03 4.44
CA ASN A 206 15.77 9.84 3.62
C ASN A 206 14.35 9.28 3.72
N VAL A 207 13.49 9.96 4.45
CA VAL A 207 12.08 9.59 4.63
C VAL A 207 11.12 10.70 4.20
N LEU A 208 11.62 11.67 3.44
CA LEU A 208 10.81 12.78 2.97
C LEU A 208 9.78 12.26 1.97
N LEU A 209 8.53 12.67 2.16
CA LEU A 209 7.45 12.34 1.25
C LEU A 209 7.45 13.32 0.08
N SER A 210 7.43 12.78 -1.13
CA SER A 210 7.41 13.59 -2.35
C SER A 210 5.98 14.00 -2.70
N VAL A 211 5.83 15.15 -3.34
CA VAL A 211 4.53 15.63 -3.85
C VAL A 211 4.17 14.97 -5.18
N ASP A 212 5.15 14.49 -5.93
CA ASP A 212 4.97 14.03 -7.32
C ASP A 212 5.47 12.60 -7.59
N GLU A 213 6.17 11.97 -6.64
CA GLU A 213 6.77 10.65 -6.87
C GLU A 213 5.73 9.55 -7.05
N THR A 214 5.88 8.83 -8.16
CA THR A 214 5.04 7.69 -8.60
C THR A 214 5.86 6.55 -9.20
N TYR A 215 7.16 6.74 -9.44
CA TYR A 215 8.06 5.80 -10.16
C TYR A 215 7.58 5.43 -11.57
N ALA A 216 6.88 6.34 -12.25
CA ALA A 216 6.26 6.10 -13.56
C ALA A 216 7.27 5.72 -14.67
N ASP A 217 8.51 6.15 -14.55
CA ASP A 217 9.61 5.90 -15.47
C ASP A 217 10.43 4.64 -15.12
N ILE A 218 10.10 3.97 -14.00
CA ILE A 218 10.81 2.78 -13.55
C ILE A 218 9.95 1.56 -13.84
N LEU A 219 10.38 0.77 -14.81
CA LEU A 219 9.81 -0.55 -15.05
C LEU A 219 10.36 -1.54 -14.00
N PRO A 220 9.52 -2.13 -13.14
CA PRO A 220 9.97 -3.10 -12.17
C PRO A 220 10.52 -4.33 -12.88
N VAL A 221 11.61 -4.89 -12.36
CA VAL A 221 12.14 -6.16 -12.86
C VAL A 221 11.36 -7.26 -12.16
N HIS A 222 10.52 -7.99 -12.90
CA HIS A 222 9.77 -9.10 -12.33
C HIS A 222 10.70 -10.18 -11.80
N THR A 223 10.71 -10.31 -10.47
CA THR A 223 11.74 -11.06 -9.75
C THR A 223 11.51 -12.57 -9.81
N SER A 224 10.30 -12.99 -10.14
CA SER A 224 9.94 -14.37 -10.43
C SER A 224 9.51 -14.51 -11.89
N ALA A 225 10.46 -14.79 -12.79
CA ALA A 225 10.17 -15.06 -14.20
C ALA A 225 9.17 -16.23 -14.40
N SER A 226 9.00 -17.09 -13.39
CA SER A 226 8.05 -18.20 -13.39
C SER A 226 6.64 -17.83 -12.93
N SER A 227 6.43 -16.67 -12.29
CA SER A 227 5.09 -16.26 -11.84
C SER A 227 4.27 -15.78 -13.03
N LYS A 228 3.02 -16.24 -13.08
CA LYS A 228 2.05 -15.84 -14.10
C LYS A 228 1.10 -14.75 -13.60
N SER A 229 1.35 -14.23 -12.40
CA SER A 229 0.66 -13.06 -11.84
C SER A 229 1.67 -11.96 -11.49
N ALA A 230 1.29 -10.71 -11.70
CA ALA A 230 2.10 -9.52 -11.38
C ALA A 230 1.28 -8.43 -10.69
N PHE A 231 2.00 -7.57 -9.97
CA PHE A 231 1.45 -6.38 -9.34
C PHE A 231 1.86 -5.14 -10.14
N VAL A 232 0.91 -4.24 -10.40
CA VAL A 232 1.17 -3.00 -11.13
C VAL A 232 0.71 -1.84 -10.26
N SER A 233 1.64 -1.01 -9.78
CA SER A 233 1.28 0.17 -8.99
C SER A 233 0.75 1.28 -9.91
N ILE A 234 -0.51 1.65 -9.70
CA ILE A 234 -1.20 2.69 -10.48
C ILE A 234 -1.25 4.04 -9.75
N MET A 235 -1.04 4.04 -8.44
CA MET A 235 -1.04 5.25 -7.62
C MET A 235 -0.37 5.03 -6.25
N ARG A 236 -0.02 6.12 -5.58
CA ARG A 236 0.53 6.15 -4.22
C ARG A 236 -0.22 7.17 -3.36
N GLY A 237 -0.26 6.92 -2.05
CA GLY A 237 -0.85 7.85 -1.06
C GLY A 237 -2.38 7.74 -0.94
N CYS A 238 -2.95 8.42 0.05
CA CYS A 238 -4.38 8.33 0.39
C CYS A 238 -4.89 9.65 1.01
N ASP A 239 -6.01 10.18 0.49
CA ASP A 239 -6.59 11.46 0.93
C ASP A 239 -7.80 11.26 1.88
N ASN A 240 -8.25 10.00 2.10
CA ASN A 240 -9.43 9.66 2.91
C ASN A 240 -9.35 10.09 4.39
N MET A 241 -8.15 10.22 4.96
CA MET A 241 -7.93 10.70 6.33
C MET A 241 -8.80 10.02 7.41
N CYS A 242 -9.02 8.70 7.29
CA CYS A 242 -9.70 7.89 8.31
C CYS A 242 -8.97 8.00 9.65
N THR A 243 -9.71 8.04 10.77
CA THR A 243 -9.13 8.46 12.06
C THR A 243 -8.03 7.52 12.58
N TYR A 244 -8.13 6.23 12.29
CA TYR A 244 -7.17 5.19 12.66
C TYR A 244 -6.02 5.00 11.67
N CYS A 245 -6.10 5.58 10.47
CA CYS A 245 -5.21 5.22 9.37
C CYS A 245 -3.92 6.05 9.36
N ILE A 246 -2.77 5.37 9.32
CA ILE A 246 -1.44 6.01 9.27
C ILE A 246 -0.96 6.32 7.85
N VAL A 247 -1.63 5.76 6.83
CA VAL A 247 -1.20 5.83 5.43
C VAL A 247 -0.97 7.25 4.93
N PRO A 248 -1.85 8.24 5.18
CA PRO A 248 -1.62 9.61 4.70
C PRO A 248 -0.31 10.24 5.22
N PHE A 249 0.18 9.79 6.38
CA PHE A 249 1.40 10.29 7.00
C PHE A 249 2.65 9.50 6.61
N THR A 250 2.49 8.29 6.08
CA THR A 250 3.61 7.40 5.72
C THR A 250 3.82 7.29 4.21
N ARG A 251 2.80 7.59 3.39
CA ARG A 251 2.87 7.59 1.92
C ARG A 251 2.41 8.90 1.29
N GLY A 252 1.94 9.87 2.07
CA GLY A 252 1.54 11.18 1.58
C GLY A 252 0.16 11.19 0.91
N ARG A 253 -0.09 12.26 0.15
CA ARG A 253 -1.33 12.51 -0.59
C ARG A 253 -1.46 11.62 -1.81
N GLU A 254 -2.68 11.47 -2.32
CA GLU A 254 -2.95 10.66 -3.51
C GLU A 254 -2.30 11.24 -4.77
N ARG A 255 -1.48 10.42 -5.42
CA ARG A 255 -0.77 10.70 -6.68
C ARG A 255 -0.98 9.53 -7.62
N SER A 256 -1.56 9.79 -8.78
CA SER A 256 -1.82 8.78 -9.81
C SER A 256 -0.66 8.73 -10.78
N ARG A 257 -0.31 7.52 -11.21
CA ARG A 257 0.66 7.30 -12.28
C ARG A 257 -0.01 7.61 -13.64
N PRO A 258 0.70 8.23 -14.60
CA PRO A 258 0.18 8.45 -15.94
C PRO A 258 -0.33 7.17 -16.61
N LEU A 259 -1.46 7.26 -17.32
CA LEU A 259 -2.14 6.14 -17.96
C LEU A 259 -1.19 5.39 -18.91
N GLN A 260 -0.47 6.13 -19.78
CA GLN A 260 0.40 5.50 -20.78
C GLN A 260 1.48 4.63 -20.17
N SER A 261 2.09 5.11 -19.09
CA SER A 261 3.11 4.36 -18.35
C SER A 261 2.56 3.06 -17.76
N ILE A 262 1.31 3.05 -17.26
CA ILE A 262 0.64 1.83 -16.79
C ILE A 262 0.38 0.87 -17.95
N LEU A 263 -0.14 1.38 -19.08
CA LEU A 263 -0.45 0.56 -20.25
C LEU A 263 0.82 -0.08 -20.85
N GLU A 264 1.94 0.64 -20.88
CA GLU A 264 3.23 0.11 -21.33
C GLU A 264 3.73 -1.03 -20.44
N GLU A 265 3.65 -0.88 -19.10
CA GLU A 265 4.02 -1.94 -18.17
C GLU A 265 3.14 -3.19 -18.34
N VAL A 266 1.82 -3.02 -18.48
CA VAL A 266 0.90 -4.15 -18.68
C VAL A 266 1.15 -4.83 -20.04
N ARG A 267 1.45 -4.09 -21.12
CA ARG A 267 1.82 -4.67 -22.42
C ARG A 267 3.11 -5.48 -22.32
N MET A 268 4.12 -4.96 -21.62
CA MET A 268 5.37 -5.68 -21.39
C MET A 268 5.12 -6.98 -20.62
N LEU A 269 4.34 -6.91 -19.56
CA LEU A 269 3.91 -8.06 -18.76
C LEU A 269 3.19 -9.13 -19.60
N SER A 270 2.25 -8.72 -20.45
CA SER A 270 1.58 -9.63 -21.39
C SER A 270 2.57 -10.30 -22.34
N SER A 271 3.52 -9.54 -22.91
CA SER A 271 4.55 -10.09 -23.80
C SER A 271 5.50 -11.09 -23.12
N GLN A 272 5.67 -10.99 -21.79
CA GLN A 272 6.42 -11.94 -20.97
C GLN A 272 5.59 -13.17 -20.57
N GLY A 273 4.33 -13.24 -21.00
CA GLY A 273 3.42 -14.35 -20.75
C GLY A 273 2.83 -14.35 -19.34
N VAL A 274 2.72 -13.18 -18.70
CA VAL A 274 1.91 -13.01 -17.48
C VAL A 274 0.43 -13.09 -17.85
N LYS A 275 -0.37 -13.76 -17.01
CA LYS A 275 -1.78 -14.08 -17.23
C LYS A 275 -2.72 -13.37 -16.28
N GLU A 276 -2.18 -12.68 -15.28
CA GLU A 276 -2.97 -11.91 -14.33
C GLU A 276 -2.19 -10.68 -13.84
N VAL A 277 -2.83 -9.52 -13.87
CA VAL A 277 -2.29 -8.29 -13.27
C VAL A 277 -3.23 -7.81 -12.18
N THR A 278 -2.67 -7.43 -11.04
CA THR A 278 -3.41 -6.78 -9.95
C THR A 278 -2.97 -5.34 -9.83
N LEU A 279 -3.88 -4.41 -10.13
CA LEU A 279 -3.68 -2.98 -9.98
C LEU A 279 -3.61 -2.63 -8.48
N LEU A 280 -2.51 -1.98 -8.08
CA LEU A 280 -2.20 -1.64 -6.71
C LEU A 280 -2.21 -0.14 -6.44
N GLY A 281 -2.71 0.21 -5.26
CA GLY A 281 -2.73 1.55 -4.70
C GLY A 281 -3.24 1.52 -3.27
N GLN A 282 -3.28 2.67 -2.59
CA GLN A 282 -3.90 2.76 -1.27
C GLN A 282 -5.40 3.08 -1.34
N ASN A 283 -5.84 3.66 -2.47
CA ASN A 283 -7.24 3.93 -2.78
C ASN A 283 -7.46 3.82 -4.31
N VAL A 284 -7.36 2.62 -4.88
CA VAL A 284 -7.23 2.43 -6.35
C VAL A 284 -8.32 3.08 -7.17
N ASN A 285 -9.57 3.10 -6.67
CA ASN A 285 -10.70 3.66 -7.38
C ASN A 285 -10.83 5.19 -7.24
N SER A 286 -9.93 5.86 -6.51
CA SER A 286 -9.72 7.31 -6.64
C SER A 286 -8.64 7.67 -7.67
N TYR A 287 -8.16 6.70 -8.46
CA TYR A 287 -7.22 6.91 -9.56
C TYR A 287 -7.68 8.05 -10.46
N ARG A 288 -6.73 8.94 -10.75
CA ARG A 288 -6.97 10.15 -11.51
C ARG A 288 -5.74 10.69 -12.19
N ASP A 289 -5.64 10.47 -13.49
CA ASP A 289 -4.52 10.96 -14.29
C ASP A 289 -4.79 12.35 -14.85
N THR A 290 -3.94 13.30 -14.47
CA THR A 290 -3.98 14.69 -14.92
C THR A 290 -2.87 15.02 -15.92
N SER A 291 -2.02 14.06 -16.29
CA SER A 291 -0.86 14.29 -17.17
C SER A 291 -1.26 14.65 -18.60
N SER A 292 -2.35 14.07 -19.11
CA SER A 292 -2.86 14.27 -20.47
C SER A 292 -3.97 15.34 -20.55
N ALA A 293 -3.99 16.31 -19.64
CA ALA A 293 -5.10 17.26 -19.47
C ALA A 293 -5.36 18.14 -20.71
N GLN A 294 -6.28 17.69 -21.58
CA GLN A 294 -7.01 18.52 -22.55
C GLN A 294 -8.47 18.81 -22.12
N PHE A 295 -8.88 18.44 -20.90
CA PHE A 295 -10.28 18.57 -20.46
C PHE A 295 -10.42 19.48 -19.22
N PRO A 296 -10.68 20.79 -19.40
CA PRO A 296 -10.82 21.73 -18.29
C PRO A 296 -12.14 21.60 -17.51
N ASN A 297 -13.17 20.94 -18.08
CA ASN A 297 -14.56 21.05 -17.61
C ASN A 297 -15.27 19.69 -17.43
N ALA A 298 -14.63 18.70 -16.80
CA ALA A 298 -15.38 17.57 -16.25
C ALA A 298 -15.82 17.93 -14.81
N GLU A 299 -17.13 17.86 -14.55
CA GLU A 299 -17.67 17.93 -13.19
C GLU A 299 -16.95 16.94 -12.26
N SER A 300 -16.98 17.20 -10.97
CA SER A 300 -16.44 16.25 -9.99
C SER A 300 -17.22 14.93 -10.15
N PRO A 301 -16.54 13.77 -10.22
CA PRO A 301 -17.24 12.50 -10.34
C PRO A 301 -18.18 12.32 -9.14
N PRO A 302 -19.41 11.81 -9.37
CA PRO A 302 -20.34 11.55 -8.28
C PRO A 302 -19.73 10.48 -7.36
N LEU A 303 -19.89 10.69 -6.06
CA LEU A 303 -19.67 9.63 -5.08
C LEU A 303 -20.77 8.57 -5.22
N SER A 304 -20.50 7.37 -4.71
CA SER A 304 -21.54 6.38 -4.46
C SER A 304 -22.71 7.02 -3.69
N ARG A 305 -23.94 6.63 -4.02
CA ARG A 305 -25.16 7.23 -3.46
C ARG A 305 -25.14 7.19 -1.92
N GLY A 306 -25.37 8.33 -1.28
CA GLY A 306 -25.40 8.45 0.18
C GLY A 306 -24.03 8.57 0.87
N PHE A 307 -22.93 8.52 0.11
CA PHE A 307 -21.58 8.72 0.65
C PHE A 307 -21.19 10.19 0.66
N SER A 308 -20.34 10.55 1.62
CA SER A 308 -19.77 11.88 1.77
C SER A 308 -18.25 11.81 1.97
N THR A 309 -17.56 12.92 1.72
CA THR A 309 -16.12 13.00 1.95
C THR A 309 -15.70 14.37 2.48
N ILE A 310 -14.65 14.38 3.30
CA ILE A 310 -14.14 15.60 3.95
C ILE A 310 -13.06 16.32 3.13
N TYR A 311 -12.54 15.70 2.06
CA TYR A 311 -11.51 16.30 1.23
C TYR A 311 -12.07 16.82 -0.09
N LYS A 312 -11.36 17.77 -0.69
CA LYS A 312 -11.79 18.45 -1.91
C LYS A 312 -11.69 17.50 -3.11
N HIS A 313 -12.79 17.35 -3.85
CA HIS A 313 -12.79 16.63 -5.11
C HIS A 313 -11.82 17.26 -6.11
N LYS A 314 -11.00 16.42 -6.72
CA LYS A 314 -10.15 16.82 -7.86
C LYS A 314 -11.08 17.01 -9.09
N LYS A 315 -10.80 17.99 -9.96
CA LYS A 315 -11.55 18.28 -11.22
C LYS A 315 -10.74 17.87 -12.49
N GLY A 316 -11.39 17.41 -13.56
CA GLY A 316 -10.73 16.94 -14.83
C GLY A 316 -9.86 15.67 -14.79
N GLY A 317 -9.35 15.20 -15.93
CA GLY A 317 -8.44 14.04 -15.97
C GLY A 317 -9.14 12.67 -16.03
N LEU A 318 -8.37 11.64 -16.42
CA LEU A 318 -8.85 10.27 -16.66
C LEU A 318 -9.06 9.54 -15.34
N ARG A 319 -10.18 8.84 -15.19
CA ARG A 319 -10.63 8.19 -13.95
C ARG A 319 -10.28 6.72 -13.93
N PHE A 320 -10.58 6.06 -12.81
CA PHE A 320 -10.37 4.63 -12.64
C PHE A 320 -11.11 3.78 -13.68
N VAL A 321 -12.35 4.14 -14.06
CA VAL A 321 -13.10 3.44 -15.12
C VAL A 321 -12.37 3.50 -16.46
N ASP A 322 -11.78 4.64 -16.82
CA ASP A 322 -11.04 4.83 -18.07
C ASP A 322 -9.76 3.99 -18.08
N LEU A 323 -9.04 3.97 -16.95
CA LEU A 323 -7.87 3.11 -16.76
C LEU A 323 -8.25 1.63 -16.91
N LEU A 324 -9.29 1.21 -16.19
CA LEU A 324 -9.72 -0.19 -16.15
C LEU A 324 -10.17 -0.67 -17.54
N ASP A 325 -10.91 0.17 -18.28
CA ASP A 325 -11.30 -0.10 -19.66
C ASP A 325 -10.08 -0.26 -20.57
N LYS A 326 -9.14 0.70 -20.53
CA LYS A 326 -7.94 0.66 -21.37
C LYS A 326 -7.02 -0.51 -21.05
N VAL A 327 -6.86 -0.87 -19.78
CA VAL A 327 -6.08 -2.04 -19.36
C VAL A 327 -6.76 -3.34 -19.84
N SER A 328 -8.10 -3.43 -19.77
CA SER A 328 -8.87 -4.60 -20.24
C SER A 328 -8.72 -4.90 -21.74
N GLN A 329 -8.38 -3.90 -22.53
CA GLN A 329 -8.22 -4.02 -23.98
C GLN A 329 -6.82 -4.49 -24.40
N ILE A 330 -5.84 -4.54 -23.48
CA ILE A 330 -4.45 -4.90 -23.83
C ILE A 330 -4.35 -6.38 -24.22
N ASP A 331 -4.89 -7.25 -23.37
CA ASP A 331 -4.83 -8.69 -23.56
C ASP A 331 -6.13 -9.33 -23.01
N PRO A 332 -7.03 -9.79 -23.89
CA PRO A 332 -8.30 -10.39 -23.47
C PRO A 332 -8.14 -11.79 -22.83
N GLU A 333 -6.94 -12.35 -22.84
CA GLU A 333 -6.56 -13.59 -22.13
C GLU A 333 -5.77 -13.31 -20.83
N MET A 334 -5.70 -12.04 -20.39
CA MET A 334 -5.09 -11.64 -19.14
C MET A 334 -6.17 -11.20 -18.14
N ARG A 335 -6.20 -11.81 -16.96
CA ARG A 335 -7.06 -11.39 -15.85
C ARG A 335 -6.60 -10.06 -15.26
N ILE A 336 -7.57 -9.21 -14.96
CA ILE A 336 -7.33 -7.93 -14.29
C ILE A 336 -8.04 -7.95 -12.95
N ARG A 337 -7.28 -7.61 -11.91
CA ARG A 337 -7.77 -7.43 -10.54
C ARG A 337 -7.37 -6.06 -10.05
N PHE A 338 -8.01 -5.62 -8.99
CA PHE A 338 -7.60 -4.47 -8.21
C PHE A 338 -7.92 -4.73 -6.74
N THR A 339 -7.23 -4.04 -5.84
CA THR A 339 -7.44 -4.15 -4.39
C THR A 339 -7.34 -2.79 -3.72
N SER A 340 -7.79 -2.71 -2.48
CA SER A 340 -7.81 -1.48 -1.69
C SER A 340 -8.62 -0.33 -2.32
N PRO A 341 -9.83 -0.57 -2.87
CA PRO A 341 -10.74 0.51 -3.22
C PRO A 341 -11.47 1.04 -1.98
N HIS A 342 -11.98 2.26 -2.06
CA HIS A 342 -12.88 2.84 -1.05
C HIS A 342 -14.35 2.69 -1.47
N PRO A 343 -15.29 2.31 -0.57
CA PRO A 343 -16.71 2.10 -0.92
C PRO A 343 -17.40 3.30 -1.59
N LYS A 344 -16.96 4.52 -1.26
CA LYS A 344 -17.51 5.77 -1.80
C LYS A 344 -17.21 6.02 -3.29
N ASP A 345 -16.22 5.34 -3.86
CA ASP A 345 -15.72 5.58 -5.21
C ASP A 345 -16.12 4.40 -6.14
N PHE A 346 -17.36 3.89 -6.00
CA PHE A 346 -17.95 2.84 -6.83
C PHE A 346 -19.19 3.37 -7.59
N PRO A 347 -19.00 4.20 -8.62
CA PRO A 347 -20.09 4.61 -9.49
C PRO A 347 -20.55 3.43 -10.37
N ASP A 348 -21.80 3.47 -10.84
CA ASP A 348 -22.43 2.39 -11.61
C ASP A 348 -21.63 2.03 -12.88
N GLU A 349 -20.98 3.00 -13.52
CA GLU A 349 -20.11 2.80 -14.69
C GLU A 349 -18.96 1.80 -14.43
N VAL A 350 -18.42 1.77 -13.21
CA VAL A 350 -17.36 0.81 -12.84
C VAL A 350 -17.96 -0.58 -12.68
N LEU A 351 -19.15 -0.69 -12.09
CA LEU A 351 -19.84 -1.97 -11.91
C LEU A 351 -20.27 -2.58 -13.25
N GLN A 352 -20.80 -1.74 -14.14
CA GLN A 352 -21.16 -2.12 -15.52
C GLN A 352 -19.94 -2.63 -16.28
N LEU A 353 -18.83 -1.89 -16.24
CA LEU A 353 -17.60 -2.31 -16.92
C LEU A 353 -17.07 -3.66 -16.40
N ILE A 354 -17.09 -3.89 -15.08
CA ILE A 354 -16.71 -5.19 -14.48
C ILE A 354 -17.66 -6.31 -14.95
N ALA A 355 -18.96 -6.04 -15.07
CA ALA A 355 -19.93 -7.01 -15.54
C ALA A 355 -19.76 -7.36 -17.03
N GLU A 356 -19.43 -6.36 -17.87
CA GLU A 356 -19.31 -6.49 -19.32
C GLU A 356 -18.02 -7.18 -19.76
N ARG A 357 -16.90 -6.98 -19.05
CA ARG A 357 -15.57 -7.48 -19.46
C ARG A 357 -15.26 -8.81 -18.77
N HIS A 358 -15.19 -9.89 -19.53
CA HIS A 358 -14.89 -11.24 -19.03
C HIS A 358 -13.48 -11.39 -18.41
N ASN A 359 -12.55 -10.51 -18.78
CA ASN A 359 -11.18 -10.51 -18.26
C ASN A 359 -10.98 -9.58 -17.05
N ILE A 360 -12.00 -8.81 -16.64
CA ILE A 360 -12.00 -8.13 -15.34
C ILE A 360 -12.65 -9.08 -14.34
N CYS A 361 -11.88 -9.51 -13.33
CA CYS A 361 -12.36 -10.48 -12.36
C CYS A 361 -13.55 -9.93 -11.57
N LYS A 362 -14.59 -10.74 -11.36
CA LYS A 362 -15.78 -10.42 -10.54
C LYS A 362 -15.46 -10.57 -9.04
N GLN A 363 -14.40 -9.88 -8.60
CA GLN A 363 -13.95 -9.86 -7.23
C GLN A 363 -13.85 -8.41 -6.76
N ILE A 364 -14.71 -8.03 -5.81
CA ILE A 364 -14.74 -6.68 -5.25
C ILE A 364 -14.33 -6.74 -3.79
N HIS A 365 -13.21 -6.09 -3.48
CA HIS A 365 -12.86 -5.76 -2.10
C HIS A 365 -13.57 -4.47 -1.71
N ILE A 366 -14.29 -4.44 -0.60
CA ILE A 366 -15.10 -3.31 -0.17
C ILE A 366 -15.01 -3.14 1.35
N PRO A 367 -14.01 -2.38 1.85
CA PRO A 367 -13.74 -2.30 3.29
C PRO A 367 -14.87 -1.60 4.07
N ALA A 368 -15.62 -2.37 4.88
CA ALA A 368 -16.66 -1.86 5.76
C ALA A 368 -16.05 -1.20 7.00
N GLN A 369 -15.01 -1.81 7.56
CA GLN A 369 -14.32 -1.48 8.81
C GLN A 369 -15.13 -1.77 10.08
N SER A 370 -16.42 -1.40 10.10
CA SER A 370 -17.35 -1.71 11.19
C SER A 370 -18.79 -1.84 10.65
N GLY A 371 -19.66 -2.52 11.39
CA GLY A 371 -21.10 -2.54 11.11
C GLY A 371 -21.93 -1.53 11.91
N SER A 372 -21.32 -0.73 12.80
CA SER A 372 -22.01 0.28 13.62
C SER A 372 -21.88 1.68 13.05
N ASN A 373 -23.00 2.40 12.94
CA ASN A 373 -23.03 3.79 12.49
C ASN A 373 -22.20 4.71 13.40
N LYS A 374 -22.29 4.51 14.73
CA LYS A 374 -21.51 5.27 15.71
C LYS A 374 -20.01 5.08 15.46
N VAL A 375 -19.56 3.84 15.31
CA VAL A 375 -18.15 3.52 15.08
C VAL A 375 -17.67 4.03 13.72
N LEU A 376 -18.48 3.88 12.66
CA LEU A 376 -18.17 4.38 11.31
C LEU A 376 -18.00 5.92 11.28
N GLU A 377 -18.81 6.64 12.05
CA GLU A 377 -18.70 8.09 12.23
C GLU A 377 -17.38 8.46 12.93
N THR A 378 -17.07 7.81 14.06
CA THR A 378 -15.79 8.01 14.79
C THR A 378 -14.58 7.65 13.92
N MET A 379 -14.73 6.67 13.02
CA MET A 379 -13.72 6.29 12.02
C MET A 379 -13.59 7.28 10.85
N ARG A 380 -14.56 8.20 10.69
CA ARG A 380 -14.71 9.13 9.55
C ARG A 380 -14.85 8.43 8.21
N ARG A 381 -15.75 7.45 8.15
CA ARG A 381 -16.00 6.70 6.92
C ARG A 381 -16.87 7.46 5.91
N GLY A 382 -17.72 8.37 6.40
CA GLY A 382 -18.56 9.22 5.55
C GLY A 382 -19.78 8.51 4.96
N TYR A 383 -20.21 7.41 5.58
CA TYR A 383 -21.41 6.65 5.22
C TYR A 383 -21.98 5.92 6.45
N SER A 384 -23.25 5.54 6.37
CA SER A 384 -23.92 4.67 7.34
C SER A 384 -23.92 3.21 6.87
N ARG A 385 -24.25 2.30 7.78
CA ARG A 385 -24.44 0.87 7.55
C ARG A 385 -25.49 0.61 6.47
N GLU A 386 -26.59 1.34 6.49
CA GLU A 386 -27.70 1.19 5.55
C GLU A 386 -27.23 1.56 4.15
N VAL A 387 -26.57 2.71 4.00
CA VAL A 387 -25.95 3.15 2.73
C VAL A 387 -24.91 2.14 2.22
N TYR A 388 -24.14 1.53 3.13
CA TYR A 388 -23.20 0.49 2.76
C TYR A 388 -23.92 -0.78 2.25
N LEU A 389 -25.00 -1.20 2.91
CA LEU A 389 -25.80 -2.36 2.49
C LEU A 389 -26.47 -2.12 1.13
N ASP A 390 -26.98 -0.91 0.87
CA ASP A 390 -27.53 -0.53 -0.43
C ASP A 390 -26.49 -0.66 -1.54
N LEU A 391 -25.24 -0.24 -1.28
CA LEU A 391 -24.14 -0.40 -2.23
C LEU A 391 -23.80 -1.89 -2.47
N ILE A 392 -23.81 -2.71 -1.42
CA ILE A 392 -23.59 -4.15 -1.56
C ILE A 392 -24.68 -4.78 -2.43
N GLN A 393 -25.95 -4.41 -2.22
CA GLN A 393 -27.06 -4.88 -3.02
C GLN A 393 -26.88 -4.48 -4.50
N ASN A 394 -26.58 -3.21 -4.77
CA ASN A 394 -26.32 -2.73 -6.13
C ASN A 394 -25.19 -3.52 -6.83
N ILE A 395 -24.10 -3.81 -6.10
CA ILE A 395 -22.98 -4.61 -6.61
C ILE A 395 -23.43 -6.03 -6.97
N GLN A 396 -24.22 -6.68 -6.10
CA GLN A 396 -24.70 -8.05 -6.31
C GLN A 396 -25.70 -8.14 -7.47
N GLU A 397 -26.55 -7.13 -7.63
CA GLU A 397 -27.50 -7.03 -8.75
C GLU A 397 -26.78 -6.75 -10.08
N SER A 398 -25.80 -5.84 -10.07
CA SER A 398 -25.04 -5.45 -11.26
C SER A 398 -24.06 -6.54 -11.72
N ILE A 399 -23.46 -7.30 -10.80
CA ILE A 399 -22.45 -8.31 -11.10
C ILE A 399 -22.88 -9.65 -10.49
N PRO A 400 -23.70 -10.44 -11.20
CA PRO A 400 -24.12 -11.76 -10.73
C PRO A 400 -22.93 -12.67 -10.43
N GLY A 401 -22.94 -13.30 -9.25
CA GLY A 401 -21.87 -14.19 -8.79
C GLY A 401 -20.61 -13.49 -8.29
N VAL A 402 -20.65 -12.17 -8.07
CA VAL A 402 -19.52 -11.41 -7.51
C VAL A 402 -19.01 -12.00 -6.20
N SER A 403 -17.69 -12.12 -6.09
CA SER A 403 -17.01 -12.47 -4.85
C SER A 403 -16.66 -11.21 -4.06
N LEU A 404 -17.20 -11.10 -2.86
CA LEU A 404 -17.02 -9.94 -2.00
C LEU A 404 -15.95 -10.21 -0.95
N SER A 405 -15.13 -9.19 -0.68
CA SER A 405 -14.23 -9.23 0.46
C SER A 405 -14.21 -7.92 1.22
N SER A 406 -13.82 -7.93 2.50
CA SER A 406 -13.83 -6.72 3.32
C SER A 406 -12.79 -6.74 4.42
N ASP A 407 -12.55 -5.58 5.02
CA ASP A 407 -11.72 -5.40 6.21
C ASP A 407 -12.60 -5.03 7.40
N PHE A 408 -12.29 -5.57 8.57
CA PHE A 408 -12.95 -5.23 9.84
C PHE A 408 -11.93 -4.96 10.94
N ILE A 409 -12.25 -3.97 11.78
CA ILE A 409 -11.48 -3.60 12.96
C ILE A 409 -12.38 -3.78 14.18
N THR A 410 -11.95 -4.60 15.16
CA THR A 410 -12.67 -4.80 16.42
C THR A 410 -12.06 -4.03 17.57
N GLY A 411 -12.91 -3.60 18.50
CA GLY A 411 -12.50 -2.85 19.67
C GLY A 411 -11.88 -1.49 19.35
N PHE A 412 -12.45 -0.78 18.38
CA PHE A 412 -12.09 0.62 18.15
C PHE A 412 -12.50 1.49 19.35
N CYS A 413 -11.96 2.71 19.46
CA CYS A 413 -12.26 3.65 20.54
C CYS A 413 -13.79 3.79 20.75
N GLU A 414 -14.23 3.69 22.00
CA GLU A 414 -15.63 3.79 22.46
C GLU A 414 -16.60 2.74 21.90
N GLU A 415 -16.09 1.64 21.33
CA GLU A 415 -16.92 0.56 20.76
C GLU A 415 -17.59 -0.27 21.86
N THR A 416 -18.93 -0.22 21.89
CA THR A 416 -19.75 -0.96 22.84
C THR A 416 -20.06 -2.38 22.39
N GLU A 417 -20.68 -3.19 23.25
CA GLU A 417 -21.08 -4.56 22.85
C GLU A 417 -22.16 -4.55 21.75
N GLU A 418 -23.08 -3.59 21.79
CA GLU A 418 -24.10 -3.40 20.75
C GLU A 418 -23.46 -3.07 19.40
N ASP A 419 -22.43 -2.21 19.37
CA ASP A 419 -21.70 -1.88 18.15
C ASP A 419 -21.01 -3.11 17.53
N HIS A 420 -20.48 -3.99 18.38
CA HIS A 420 -19.87 -5.25 17.98
C HIS A 420 -20.91 -6.25 17.45
N LEU A 421 -22.07 -6.37 18.09
CA LEU A 421 -23.17 -7.21 17.60
C LEU A 421 -23.68 -6.75 16.23
N GLN A 422 -23.74 -5.44 15.99
CA GLN A 422 -24.03 -4.90 14.66
C GLN A 422 -22.96 -5.30 13.64
N THR A 423 -21.68 -5.30 14.02
CA THR A 423 -20.60 -5.76 13.12
C THR A 423 -20.74 -7.25 12.78
N LEU A 424 -21.07 -8.11 13.75
CA LEU A 424 -21.37 -9.52 13.51
C LEU A 424 -22.59 -9.72 12.61
N SER A 425 -23.66 -8.95 12.79
CA SER A 425 -24.85 -9.05 11.95
C SER A 425 -24.59 -8.60 10.51
N LEU A 426 -23.68 -7.63 10.29
CA LEU A 426 -23.26 -7.22 8.95
C LEU A 426 -22.53 -8.35 8.21
N LEU A 427 -21.61 -9.04 8.90
CA LEU A 427 -20.89 -10.19 8.34
C LEU A 427 -21.86 -11.28 7.87
N ARG A 428 -22.86 -11.61 8.68
CA ARG A 428 -23.91 -12.59 8.34
C ARG A 428 -24.74 -12.14 7.14
N THR A 429 -25.18 -10.89 7.16
CA THR A 429 -26.05 -10.32 6.11
C THR A 429 -25.36 -10.33 4.74
N VAL A 430 -24.12 -9.86 4.67
CA VAL A 430 -23.39 -9.74 3.40
C VAL A 430 -22.78 -11.07 2.93
N SER A 431 -22.38 -11.94 3.87
CA SER A 431 -21.77 -13.24 3.56
C SER A 431 -20.53 -13.13 2.65
N TYR A 432 -19.47 -12.47 3.14
CA TYR A 432 -18.23 -12.27 2.38
C TYR A 432 -17.49 -13.58 2.05
N ASN A 433 -16.88 -13.65 0.87
CA ASN A 433 -16.01 -14.75 0.45
C ASN A 433 -14.63 -14.70 1.14
N ALA A 434 -14.14 -13.49 1.41
CA ALA A 434 -12.88 -13.27 2.12
C ALA A 434 -13.01 -12.08 3.08
N ALA A 435 -12.37 -12.15 4.24
CA ALA A 435 -12.32 -11.02 5.16
C ALA A 435 -10.95 -10.91 5.82
N PHE A 436 -10.48 -9.68 6.01
CA PHE A 436 -9.31 -9.38 6.80
C PHE A 436 -9.75 -8.75 8.12
N LEU A 437 -9.55 -9.51 9.20
CA LEU A 437 -10.09 -9.19 10.51
C LEU A 437 -8.94 -8.82 11.44
N PHE A 438 -9.03 -7.67 12.09
CA PHE A 438 -7.97 -7.15 12.96
C PHE A 438 -8.55 -6.60 14.26
N ALA A 439 -7.83 -6.81 15.37
CA ALA A 439 -8.05 -6.02 16.57
C ALA A 439 -7.45 -4.63 16.39
N TYR A 440 -8.13 -3.59 16.88
CA TYR A 440 -7.66 -2.22 16.80
C TYR A 440 -6.34 -2.04 17.55
N SER A 441 -5.37 -1.42 16.88
CA SER A 441 -4.06 -1.07 17.40
C SER A 441 -3.80 0.41 17.14
N MET A 442 -3.75 1.20 18.22
CA MET A 442 -3.57 2.64 18.14
C MET A 442 -2.16 3.01 17.65
N ARG A 443 -2.06 3.96 16.73
CA ARG A 443 -0.79 4.37 16.12
C ARG A 443 -0.50 5.85 16.34
N LYS A 444 0.74 6.17 16.73
CA LYS A 444 1.26 7.55 16.79
C LYS A 444 0.98 8.29 15.48
N LYS A 445 0.79 9.61 15.55
CA LYS A 445 0.42 10.53 14.43
C LYS A 445 -1.01 10.38 13.89
N THR A 446 -1.73 9.29 14.17
CA THR A 446 -3.12 9.16 13.70
C THR A 446 -4.03 10.15 14.43
N ARG A 447 -5.15 10.50 13.80
CA ARG A 447 -6.13 11.38 14.46
C ARG A 447 -6.69 10.73 15.72
N ALA A 448 -6.93 9.42 15.70
CA ALA A 448 -7.38 8.67 16.87
C ALA A 448 -6.38 8.84 18.04
N TYR A 449 -5.07 8.70 17.79
CA TYR A 449 -4.05 8.92 18.82
C TYR A 449 -4.07 10.33 19.44
N HIS A 450 -4.41 11.35 18.68
CA HIS A 450 -4.42 12.74 19.16
C HIS A 450 -5.76 13.20 19.76
N ARG A 451 -6.87 12.53 19.44
CA ARG A 451 -8.22 13.05 19.69
C ARG A 451 -9.14 12.06 20.39
N LEU A 452 -8.79 10.78 20.43
CA LEU A 452 -9.59 9.72 21.03
C LEU A 452 -8.76 9.01 22.11
N GLN A 453 -9.45 8.36 23.04
CA GLN A 453 -8.85 7.48 24.01
C GLN A 453 -9.04 6.03 23.55
N ASP A 454 -7.99 5.21 23.66
CA ASP A 454 -8.12 3.77 23.48
C ASP A 454 -8.61 3.15 24.80
N ASP A 455 -9.93 3.09 24.96
CA ASP A 455 -10.64 2.72 26.19
C ASP A 455 -11.17 1.28 26.20
N VAL A 456 -11.12 0.57 25.06
CA VAL A 456 -11.50 -0.84 24.98
C VAL A 456 -10.35 -1.73 25.46
N PRO A 457 -10.52 -2.59 26.49
CA PRO A 457 -9.46 -3.45 26.98
C PRO A 457 -8.98 -4.45 25.93
N GLN A 458 -7.67 -4.74 25.92
CA GLN A 458 -7.06 -5.64 24.93
C GLN A 458 -7.71 -7.03 24.88
N GLU A 459 -8.10 -7.58 26.03
CA GLU A 459 -8.81 -8.87 26.12
C GLU A 459 -10.17 -8.84 25.41
N VAL A 460 -10.90 -7.73 25.50
CA VAL A 460 -12.18 -7.53 24.80
C VAL A 460 -11.95 -7.44 23.31
N LYS A 461 -10.92 -6.70 22.85
CA LYS A 461 -10.58 -6.64 21.42
C LYS A 461 -10.29 -8.02 20.84
N GLN A 462 -9.54 -8.86 21.57
CA GLN A 462 -9.20 -10.22 21.14
C GLN A 462 -10.40 -11.16 21.17
N ARG A 463 -11.26 -11.10 22.20
CA ARG A 463 -12.52 -11.85 22.23
C ARG A 463 -13.38 -11.52 21.02
N ARG A 464 -13.62 -10.23 20.76
CA ARG A 464 -14.42 -9.75 19.61
C ARG A 464 -13.81 -10.19 18.28
N LEU A 465 -12.49 -10.12 18.13
CA LEU A 465 -11.80 -10.62 16.94
C LEU A 465 -12.05 -12.12 16.73
N ALA A 466 -11.99 -12.92 17.80
CA ALA A 466 -12.25 -14.36 17.73
C ALA A 466 -13.71 -14.65 17.31
N GLU A 467 -14.67 -13.89 17.83
CA GLU A 467 -16.08 -14.00 17.44
C GLU A 467 -16.31 -13.62 15.96
N LEU A 468 -15.69 -12.54 15.47
CA LEU A 468 -15.74 -12.18 14.05
C LEU A 468 -15.13 -13.27 13.17
N ILE A 469 -13.99 -13.85 13.57
CA ILE A 469 -13.35 -14.96 12.85
C ILE A 469 -14.26 -16.18 12.78
N ALA A 470 -14.95 -16.51 13.88
CA ALA A 470 -15.87 -17.64 13.93
C ALA A 470 -17.05 -17.44 12.96
N VAL A 471 -17.73 -16.30 13.06
CA VAL A 471 -18.87 -15.96 12.19
C VAL A 471 -18.45 -15.86 10.73
N PHE A 472 -17.32 -15.24 10.43
CA PHE A 472 -16.80 -15.18 9.06
C PHE A 472 -16.52 -16.58 8.50
N ARG A 473 -15.89 -17.48 9.26
CA ARG A 473 -15.57 -18.84 8.78
C ARG A 473 -16.83 -19.66 8.51
N GLU A 474 -17.85 -19.49 9.33
CA GLU A 474 -19.15 -20.12 9.14
C GLU A 474 -19.78 -19.66 7.81
N GLU A 475 -19.90 -18.34 7.61
CA GLU A 475 -20.50 -17.79 6.39
C GLU A 475 -19.66 -18.07 5.14
N ALA A 476 -18.34 -17.94 5.20
CA ALA A 476 -17.46 -18.28 4.09
C ALA A 476 -17.56 -19.77 3.71
N GLY A 477 -17.72 -20.64 4.71
CA GLY A 477 -18.02 -22.06 4.49
C GLY A 477 -19.34 -22.25 3.75
N ARG A 478 -20.40 -21.58 4.18
CA ARG A 478 -21.73 -21.62 3.55
C ARG A 478 -21.71 -21.10 2.11
N VAL A 479 -21.01 -20.01 1.84
CA VAL A 479 -20.85 -19.43 0.50
C VAL A 479 -20.08 -20.39 -0.41
N ASN A 480 -18.94 -20.91 0.04
CA ASN A 480 -18.15 -21.86 -0.76
C ASN A 480 -18.89 -23.18 -1.00
N GLN A 481 -19.73 -23.62 -0.07
CA GLN A 481 -20.57 -24.82 -0.25
C GLN A 481 -21.55 -24.67 -1.42
N ARG A 482 -22.04 -23.47 -1.71
CA ARG A 482 -22.89 -23.21 -2.88
C ARG A 482 -22.14 -23.37 -4.21
N ALA A 483 -20.81 -23.29 -4.20
CA ALA A 483 -20.01 -23.53 -5.39
C ALA A 483 -19.85 -25.03 -5.69
N VAL A 484 -20.16 -25.94 -4.75
CA VAL A 484 -20.10 -27.38 -4.98
C VAL A 484 -21.11 -27.78 -6.06
N GLY A 485 -20.64 -28.55 -7.04
CA GLY A 485 -21.41 -28.89 -8.24
C GLY A 485 -21.34 -27.83 -9.34
N SER A 486 -20.74 -26.66 -9.12
CA SER A 486 -20.48 -25.70 -10.20
C SER A 486 -19.21 -26.04 -10.98
N THR A 487 -19.12 -25.55 -12.22
CA THR A 487 -17.88 -25.57 -13.00
C THR A 487 -17.22 -24.19 -12.88
N GLN A 488 -15.94 -24.16 -12.53
CA GLN A 488 -15.18 -22.93 -12.28
C GLN A 488 -13.98 -22.85 -13.22
N LEU A 489 -13.73 -21.66 -13.78
CA LEU A 489 -12.51 -21.38 -14.52
C LEU A 489 -11.37 -21.06 -13.57
N VAL A 490 -10.28 -21.83 -13.64
CA VAL A 490 -9.13 -21.71 -12.76
C VAL A 490 -7.88 -21.36 -13.56
N LEU A 491 -7.16 -20.31 -13.12
CA LEU A 491 -5.81 -20.01 -13.60
C LEU A 491 -4.83 -20.83 -12.77
N VAL A 492 -4.06 -21.71 -13.42
CA VAL A 492 -3.16 -22.65 -12.77
C VAL A 492 -1.91 -21.92 -12.26
N GLU A 493 -1.59 -22.08 -10.98
CA GLU A 493 -0.36 -21.57 -10.38
C GLU A 493 0.75 -22.62 -10.39
N GLY A 494 0.40 -23.89 -10.23
CA GLY A 494 1.33 -25.02 -10.18
C GLY A 494 0.88 -26.12 -9.21
N PRO A 495 1.80 -27.00 -8.75
CA PRO A 495 1.47 -28.06 -7.80
C PRO A 495 1.02 -27.51 -6.45
N SER A 496 0.14 -28.24 -5.78
CA SER A 496 -0.35 -27.90 -4.44
C SER A 496 0.74 -28.10 -3.40
N LYS A 497 0.92 -27.11 -2.52
CA LYS A 497 1.90 -27.18 -1.41
C LYS A 497 1.71 -28.39 -0.48
N ARG A 498 0.48 -28.93 -0.40
CA ARG A 498 0.15 -30.07 0.47
C ARG A 498 0.32 -31.43 -0.21
N SER A 499 0.20 -31.47 -1.53
CA SER A 499 0.34 -32.68 -2.33
C SER A 499 0.87 -32.31 -3.71
N PRO A 500 2.09 -32.74 -4.08
CA PRO A 500 2.64 -32.51 -5.43
C PRO A 500 1.80 -33.17 -6.54
N GLU A 501 0.98 -34.16 -6.20
CA GLU A 501 0.09 -34.87 -7.13
C GLU A 501 -1.19 -34.10 -7.47
N GLU A 502 -1.58 -33.12 -6.64
CA GLU A 502 -2.69 -32.21 -6.92
C GLU A 502 -2.15 -30.91 -7.53
N LEU A 503 -2.84 -30.37 -8.53
CA LEU A 503 -2.59 -29.01 -9.00
C LEU A 503 -3.40 -28.00 -8.20
N CYS A 504 -2.97 -26.74 -8.21
CA CYS A 504 -3.72 -25.65 -7.63
C CYS A 504 -3.66 -24.39 -8.48
N GLY A 505 -4.70 -23.57 -8.30
CA GLY A 505 -4.83 -22.30 -8.97
C GLY A 505 -5.88 -21.43 -8.28
N ARG A 506 -6.25 -20.31 -8.91
CA ARG A 506 -7.32 -19.44 -8.43
C ARG A 506 -8.41 -19.23 -9.46
N ASN A 507 -9.65 -19.17 -8.99
CA ASN A 507 -10.79 -18.85 -9.82
C ASN A 507 -10.98 -17.33 -9.98
N ASP A 508 -12.07 -16.95 -10.65
CA ASP A 508 -12.44 -15.56 -10.88
C ASP A 508 -12.57 -14.74 -9.58
N GLY A 509 -13.13 -15.35 -8.52
CA GLY A 509 -13.27 -14.74 -7.19
C GLY A 509 -11.98 -14.69 -6.35
N ASN A 510 -10.83 -15.08 -6.91
CA ASN A 510 -9.55 -15.24 -6.22
C ASN A 510 -9.57 -16.33 -5.12
N THR A 511 -10.54 -17.24 -5.18
CA THR A 511 -10.62 -18.40 -4.28
C THR A 511 -9.66 -19.47 -4.77
N LYS A 512 -8.89 -20.04 -3.84
CA LYS A 512 -7.97 -21.14 -4.14
C LYS A 512 -8.77 -22.39 -4.51
N VAL A 513 -8.45 -22.97 -5.66
CA VAL A 513 -9.01 -24.25 -6.13
C VAL A 513 -7.89 -25.27 -6.21
N ILE A 514 -8.08 -26.42 -5.55
CA ILE A 514 -7.18 -27.57 -5.62
C ILE A 514 -7.88 -28.64 -6.45
N PHE A 515 -7.19 -29.22 -7.42
CA PHE A 515 -7.82 -30.15 -8.35
C PHE A 515 -6.84 -31.21 -8.88
N SER A 516 -7.41 -32.31 -9.32
CA SER A 516 -6.70 -33.42 -9.96
C SER A 516 -7.58 -33.98 -11.08
N GLU A 517 -7.02 -34.87 -11.90
CA GLU A 517 -7.86 -35.74 -12.74
C GLU A 517 -8.82 -36.59 -11.88
N ALA A 518 -9.92 -37.03 -12.52
CA ALA A 518 -10.82 -37.99 -11.91
C ALA A 518 -10.07 -39.30 -11.63
N PRO A 519 -10.32 -39.98 -10.49
CA PRO A 519 -9.79 -41.32 -10.27
C PRO A 519 -10.24 -42.25 -11.40
N LYS A 520 -9.29 -42.85 -12.12
CA LYS A 520 -9.63 -43.80 -13.19
C LYS A 520 -10.15 -45.10 -12.59
N VAL A 521 -11.33 -45.54 -13.01
CA VAL A 521 -11.82 -46.90 -12.76
C VAL A 521 -10.97 -47.85 -13.61
N GLY A 522 -10.05 -48.62 -13.01
CA GLY A 522 -9.29 -49.67 -13.70
C GLY A 522 -7.76 -49.55 -13.81
N GLY A 523 -7.10 -48.69 -13.02
CA GLY A 523 -5.68 -48.87 -12.66
C GLY A 523 -4.59 -48.73 -13.74
N LEU A 524 -4.90 -48.41 -15.00
CA LEU A 524 -3.88 -48.20 -16.03
C LEU A 524 -3.52 -46.70 -16.17
N ALA A 525 -2.30 -46.36 -15.73
CA ALA A 525 -1.67 -45.08 -16.01
C ALA A 525 -1.38 -44.99 -17.52
N GLN A 526 -1.94 -44.00 -18.20
CA GLN A 526 -1.48 -43.65 -19.54
C GLN A 526 -0.36 -42.62 -19.38
N GLU A 527 0.71 -42.79 -20.14
CA GLU A 527 1.79 -41.81 -20.33
C GLU A 527 1.29 -40.44 -20.86
N ASN A 528 -0.01 -40.32 -21.19
CA ASN A 528 -0.68 -39.18 -21.82
C ASN A 528 -1.78 -38.52 -20.94
N SER A 529 -1.63 -38.46 -19.61
CA SER A 529 -2.59 -37.73 -18.76
C SER A 529 -2.70 -36.25 -19.17
N LEU A 530 -3.91 -35.69 -19.12
CA LEU A 530 -4.17 -34.28 -19.37
C LEU A 530 -3.45 -33.41 -18.34
N GLN A 531 -3.36 -33.87 -17.10
CA GLN A 531 -2.66 -33.22 -16.01
C GLN A 531 -1.17 -33.04 -16.28
N ASN A 532 -0.52 -33.98 -16.97
CA ASN A 532 0.89 -33.86 -17.37
C ASN A 532 1.14 -32.79 -18.43
N ARG A 533 0.09 -32.32 -19.12
CA ARG A 533 0.19 -31.26 -20.15
C ARG A 533 -0.08 -29.87 -19.60
N ILE A 534 -0.65 -29.76 -18.39
CA ILE A 534 -0.99 -28.49 -17.77
C ILE A 534 0.26 -27.82 -17.20
N GLN A 535 0.43 -26.55 -17.51
CA GLN A 535 1.50 -25.70 -17.02
C GLN A 535 0.96 -24.53 -16.20
N SER A 536 1.86 -23.91 -15.43
CA SER A 536 1.54 -22.65 -14.75
C SER A 536 1.18 -21.59 -15.79
N GLY A 537 0.04 -20.92 -15.59
CA GLY A 537 -0.51 -19.93 -16.53
C GLY A 537 -1.61 -20.47 -17.45
N ASP A 538 -1.85 -21.78 -17.46
CA ASP A 538 -2.99 -22.32 -18.21
C ASP A 538 -4.32 -21.99 -17.53
N TYR A 539 -5.36 -21.88 -18.34
CA TYR A 539 -6.74 -21.85 -17.87
C TYR A 539 -7.36 -23.24 -17.97
N VAL A 540 -7.99 -23.70 -16.90
CA VAL A 540 -8.66 -25.00 -16.84
C VAL A 540 -10.07 -24.88 -16.28
N LEU A 541 -10.96 -25.74 -16.75
CA LEU A 541 -12.27 -25.93 -16.16
C LEU A 541 -12.20 -27.00 -15.07
N VAL A 542 -12.73 -26.68 -13.89
CA VAL A 542 -12.76 -27.59 -12.74
C VAL A 542 -14.20 -27.73 -12.25
N LYS A 543 -14.70 -28.96 -12.15
CA LYS A 543 -15.96 -29.25 -11.48
C LYS A 543 -15.72 -29.31 -9.98
N ILE A 544 -16.32 -28.41 -9.22
CA ILE A 544 -16.13 -28.38 -7.76
C ILE A 544 -16.89 -29.54 -7.12
N THR A 545 -16.20 -30.34 -6.31
CA THR A 545 -16.73 -31.54 -5.64
C THR A 545 -16.85 -31.36 -4.13
N SER A 546 -16.03 -30.49 -3.54
CA SER A 546 -16.09 -30.17 -2.12
C SER A 546 -15.50 -28.79 -1.83
N SER A 547 -15.76 -28.28 -0.64
CA SER A 547 -15.30 -26.96 -0.20
C SER A 547 -14.93 -26.93 1.27
N SER A 548 -14.10 -25.96 1.62
CA SER A 548 -13.87 -25.51 2.99
C SER A 548 -14.17 -24.01 3.07
N SER A 549 -14.02 -23.40 4.25
CA SER A 549 -14.13 -21.94 4.39
C SER A 549 -13.01 -21.15 3.68
N GLN A 550 -11.95 -21.81 3.18
CA GLN A 550 -10.78 -21.12 2.60
C GLN A 550 -10.43 -21.56 1.18
N SER A 551 -10.92 -22.71 0.73
CA SER A 551 -10.57 -23.27 -0.57
C SER A 551 -11.64 -24.20 -1.11
N LEU A 552 -11.65 -24.36 -2.42
CA LEU A 552 -12.46 -25.33 -3.14
C LEU A 552 -11.60 -26.52 -3.56
N LYS A 553 -12.23 -27.67 -3.72
CA LYS A 553 -11.65 -28.87 -4.30
C LYS A 553 -12.52 -29.38 -5.44
N GLY A 554 -11.89 -29.91 -6.49
CA GLY A 554 -12.64 -30.36 -7.64
C GLY A 554 -11.87 -31.28 -8.57
N THR A 555 -12.54 -31.65 -9.66
CA THR A 555 -12.03 -32.54 -10.70
C THR A 555 -11.79 -31.73 -11.97
N LEU A 556 -10.61 -31.91 -12.55
CA LEU A 556 -10.23 -31.31 -13.83
C LEU A 556 -11.14 -31.81 -14.96
N LEU A 557 -11.72 -30.89 -15.73
CA LEU A 557 -12.54 -31.21 -16.89
C LEU A 557 -11.79 -31.02 -18.21
N GLY A 558 -10.93 -30.01 -18.31
CA GLY A 558 -10.29 -29.66 -19.57
C GLY A 558 -9.48 -28.37 -19.53
N LEU A 559 -8.54 -28.23 -20.47
CA LEU A 559 -7.91 -26.95 -20.80
C LEU A 559 -8.88 -26.04 -21.55
N THR A 560 -8.77 -24.74 -21.33
CA THR A 560 -9.57 -23.72 -22.03
C THR A 560 -8.79 -22.40 -22.08
N THR A 561 -9.46 -21.35 -22.52
CA THR A 561 -9.00 -19.97 -22.57
C THR A 561 -10.00 -19.08 -21.82
N LEU A 562 -9.60 -17.89 -21.42
CA LEU A 562 -10.47 -16.94 -20.72
C LEU A 562 -11.69 -16.58 -21.60
N GLN A 563 -11.47 -16.32 -22.89
CA GLN A 563 -12.51 -15.96 -23.86
C GLN A 563 -13.50 -17.09 -24.17
N LYS A 564 -13.01 -18.33 -24.33
CA LYS A 564 -13.85 -19.48 -24.72
C LYS A 564 -14.51 -20.19 -23.53
N SER A 565 -14.31 -19.69 -22.32
CA SER A 565 -14.82 -20.34 -21.13
C SER A 565 -16.34 -20.23 -21.05
N PRO A 566 -17.08 -21.35 -20.98
CA PRO A 566 -18.53 -21.33 -20.80
C PRO A 566 -18.96 -20.76 -19.44
N ALA A 567 -18.02 -20.54 -18.52
CA ALA A 567 -18.29 -19.93 -17.22
C ALA A 567 -18.67 -18.44 -17.31
N TYR A 568 -18.45 -17.78 -18.45
CA TYR A 568 -18.81 -16.39 -18.70
C TYR A 568 -19.82 -16.23 -19.85
N SER A 569 -20.38 -17.33 -20.36
CA SER A 569 -21.37 -17.37 -21.45
C SER A 569 -22.81 -17.33 -20.95
#